data_AF-A0A3R6V4Y4-F1
#
_entry.id   AF-A0A3R6V4Y4-F1
#
_cell.length_a   1.000
_cell.length_b   1.000
_cell.length_c   1.000
_cell.angle_alpha   90.00
_cell.angle_beta   90.00
_cell.angle_gamma   90.00
#
_symmetry.space_group_name_H-M   'P 1'
#
loop_
_entity.id
_entity.type
_entity.pdbx_description
1 polymer ?
#
loop_
_entity_poly.entity_id
_entity_poly.type
_entity_poly.pdbx_seq_one_letter_code
_entity_poly.pdbx_strand_id
1 'polypeptide(L)'
;MFNHKYFTAWFTRLMDDVEDLGWRSAVFVMDNAKYHKVKPESTPKGNWKKEDMYQACLKYGLNDVSQSDLKSAMWAKLKKYVDENILPVVVSMAHRRGHH
;
A
#
# COMPACT_ATOMS: atom_id res chain seq x y z
N MET A 1 -9.47 5.27 20.33
CA MET A 1 -9.51 5.96 19.03
C MET A 1 -9.47 4.91 17.93
N PHE A 2 -10.41 4.95 16.99
CA PHE A 2 -10.43 4.03 15.85
C PHE A 2 -9.29 4.42 14.89
N ASN A 3 -8.29 3.55 14.73
CA ASN A 3 -7.08 3.82 13.96
C ASN A 3 -6.72 2.64 13.05
N HIS A 4 -5.69 2.79 12.20
CA HIS A 4 -5.31 1.76 11.24
C HIS A 4 -5.00 0.40 11.89
N LYS A 5 -4.22 0.39 12.99
CA LYS A 5 -3.87 -0.85 13.70
C LYS A 5 -5.11 -1.56 14.22
N TYR A 6 -6.01 -0.82 14.87
CA TYR A 6 -7.27 -1.36 15.35
C TYR A 6 -8.10 -1.92 14.20
N PHE A 7 -8.26 -1.14 13.11
CA PHE A 7 -9.03 -1.56 11.94
C PHE A 7 -8.48 -2.84 11.32
N THR A 8 -7.16 -2.94 11.08
CA THR A 8 -6.55 -4.15 10.50
C THR A 8 -6.81 -5.40 11.36
N ALA A 9 -6.73 -5.27 12.69
CA ALA A 9 -6.99 -6.38 13.60
C ALA A 9 -8.47 -6.80 13.63
N TRP A 10 -9.39 -5.86 13.44
CA TRP A 10 -10.81 -6.14 13.28
C TRP A 10 -11.10 -6.77 11.92
N PHE A 11 -10.53 -6.23 10.85
CA PHE A 11 -10.74 -6.70 9.48
C PHE A 11 -10.23 -8.12 9.25
N THR A 12 -9.12 -8.51 9.90
CA THR A 12 -8.68 -9.92 9.92
C THR A 12 -9.77 -10.84 10.45
N ARG A 13 -10.35 -10.52 11.62
CA ARG A 13 -11.41 -11.35 12.23
C ARG A 13 -12.66 -11.41 11.37
N LEU A 14 -13.05 -10.28 10.76
CA LEU A 14 -14.17 -10.27 9.82
C LEU A 14 -13.96 -11.25 8.66
N MET A 15 -12.76 -11.28 8.08
CA MET A 15 -12.45 -12.22 7.00
C MET A 15 -12.40 -13.67 7.50
N ASP A 16 -11.93 -13.91 8.74
CA ASP A 16 -12.00 -15.25 9.37
C ASP A 16 -13.46 -15.72 9.47
N ASP A 17 -14.35 -14.88 10.01
CA ASP A 17 -15.78 -15.19 10.13
C ASP A 17 -16.44 -15.45 8.76
N VAL A 18 -16.11 -14.62 7.75
CA VAL A 18 -16.60 -14.78 6.36
C VAL A 18 -16.16 -16.13 5.78
N GLU A 19 -14.92 -16.53 5.99
CA GLU A 19 -14.39 -17.80 5.49
C GLU A 19 -14.97 -19.02 6.23
N ASP A 20 -15.22 -18.90 7.54
CA ASP A 20 -15.84 -19.93 8.37
C ASP A 20 -17.31 -20.15 7.99
N LEU A 21 -18.00 -19.11 7.54
CA LEU A 21 -19.33 -19.19 6.94
C LEU A 21 -19.33 -19.82 5.52
N GLY A 22 -18.17 -20.19 5.00
CA GLY A 22 -18.00 -20.82 3.69
C GLY A 22 -18.04 -19.84 2.52
N TRP A 23 -18.04 -18.53 2.77
CA TRP A 23 -18.02 -17.54 1.70
C TRP A 23 -16.61 -17.46 1.11
N ARG A 24 -16.55 -17.51 -0.23
CA ARG A 24 -15.33 -17.38 -1.02
C ARG A 24 -15.50 -16.18 -1.94
N SER A 25 -14.41 -15.47 -2.25
CA SER A 25 -14.46 -14.32 -3.17
C SER A 25 -15.40 -13.18 -2.74
N ALA A 26 -15.60 -12.99 -1.44
CA ALA A 26 -16.36 -11.85 -0.89
C ALA A 26 -15.78 -10.49 -1.33
N VAL A 27 -16.64 -9.49 -1.45
CA VAL A 27 -16.29 -8.10 -1.75
C VAL A 27 -16.51 -7.24 -0.50
N PHE A 28 -15.47 -6.55 -0.04
CA PHE A 28 -15.52 -5.68 1.13
C PHE A 28 -15.63 -4.21 0.74
N VAL A 29 -16.83 -3.65 0.84
CA VAL A 29 -17.08 -2.23 0.56
C VAL A 29 -16.88 -1.42 1.84
N MET A 30 -15.93 -0.48 1.81
CA MET A 30 -15.57 0.38 2.94
C MET A 30 -15.83 1.85 2.63
N ASP A 31 -16.07 2.66 3.67
CA ASP A 31 -16.16 4.11 3.51
C ASP A 31 -14.78 4.72 3.19
N ASN A 32 -14.78 6.01 2.81
CA ASN A 32 -13.59 6.73 2.35
C ASN A 32 -12.66 7.20 3.50
N ALA A 33 -12.54 6.40 4.56
CA ALA A 33 -11.75 6.77 5.74
C ALA A 33 -10.23 6.70 5.47
N LYS A 34 -9.49 7.66 6.04
CA LYS A 34 -8.02 7.76 5.84
C LYS A 34 -7.28 6.49 6.29
N TYR A 35 -7.74 5.84 7.35
CA TYR A 35 -7.09 4.64 7.90
C TYR A 35 -7.30 3.38 7.04
N HIS A 36 -8.19 3.40 6.03
CA HIS A 36 -8.31 2.35 5.00
C HIS A 36 -7.26 2.49 3.90
N LYS A 37 -6.69 3.69 3.71
CA LYS A 37 -5.78 4.01 2.60
C LYS A 37 -4.30 3.86 2.94
N VAL A 38 -3.99 3.36 4.12
CA VAL A 38 -2.60 3.25 4.60
C VAL A 38 -1.88 2.19 3.76
N LYS A 39 -0.84 2.61 3.05
CA LYS A 39 0.10 1.75 2.32
C LYS A 39 1.13 1.14 3.30
N PRO A 40 1.82 0.04 2.93
CA PRO A 40 2.86 -0.56 3.76
C PRO A 40 3.90 0.45 4.26
N GLU A 41 4.46 0.24 5.45
CA GLU A 41 5.43 1.17 6.04
C GLU A 41 6.69 1.37 5.19
N SER A 42 7.09 0.33 4.45
CA SER A 42 8.21 0.34 3.50
C SER A 42 7.94 1.14 2.22
N THR A 43 6.73 1.67 2.04
CA THR A 43 6.36 2.49 0.89
C THR A 43 7.16 3.80 0.89
N PRO A 44 7.82 4.15 -0.23
CA PRO A 44 8.55 5.40 -0.34
C PRO A 44 7.69 6.64 -0.08
N LYS A 45 8.30 7.65 0.55
CA LYS A 45 7.64 8.93 0.88
C LYS A 45 8.44 10.08 0.31
N GLY A 46 7.77 11.17 -0.08
CA GLY A 46 8.42 12.34 -0.66
C GLY A 46 9.43 13.04 0.26
N ASN A 47 9.36 12.79 1.57
CA ASN A 47 10.30 13.31 2.55
C ASN A 47 11.56 12.45 2.76
N TRP A 48 11.70 11.28 2.12
CA TRP A 48 12.90 10.43 2.19
C TRP A 48 14.17 11.15 1.73
N LYS A 49 15.36 10.70 2.13
CA LYS A 49 16.61 11.29 1.64
C LYS A 49 16.78 10.99 0.14
N LYS A 50 17.58 11.80 -0.56
CA LYS A 50 17.81 11.65 -2.02
C LYS A 50 18.34 10.25 -2.36
N GLU A 51 19.30 9.76 -1.57
CA GLU A 51 19.88 8.43 -1.76
C GLU A 51 18.84 7.33 -1.58
N ASP A 52 18.06 7.36 -0.49
CA ASP A 52 16.99 6.38 -0.24
C ASP A 52 15.94 6.37 -1.37
N MET A 53 15.65 7.54 -1.94
CA MET A 53 14.71 7.70 -3.04
C MET A 53 15.27 7.11 -4.35
N TYR A 54 16.55 7.34 -4.63
CA TYR A 54 17.24 6.73 -5.77
C TYR A 54 17.26 5.21 -5.65
N GLN A 55 17.65 4.67 -4.49
CA GLN A 55 17.63 3.23 -4.22
C GLN A 55 16.21 2.64 -4.34
N ALA A 56 15.19 3.37 -3.90
CA ALA A 56 13.81 2.96 -4.08
C ALA A 56 13.42 2.89 -5.57
N CYS A 57 13.81 3.88 -6.38
CA CYS A 57 13.58 3.84 -7.83
C CYS A 57 14.19 2.58 -8.45
N LEU A 58 15.45 2.26 -8.15
CA LEU A 58 16.10 1.04 -8.64
C LEU A 58 15.37 -0.23 -8.18
N LYS A 59 14.98 -0.29 -6.91
CA LYS A 59 14.22 -1.42 -6.33
C LYS A 59 12.91 -1.69 -7.07
N TYR A 60 12.24 -0.65 -7.56
CA TYR A 60 11.00 -0.77 -8.32
C TYR A 60 11.21 -0.84 -9.84
N GLY A 61 12.45 -0.98 -10.32
CA GLY A 61 12.77 -1.10 -11.75
C GLY A 61 12.66 0.21 -12.53
N LEU A 62 12.62 1.36 -11.86
CA LEU A 62 12.65 2.69 -12.48
C LEU A 62 14.09 3.05 -12.84
N ASN A 63 14.63 2.39 -13.86
CA ASN A 63 16.06 2.48 -14.24
C ASN A 63 16.41 3.75 -15.05
N ASP A 64 15.42 4.56 -15.40
CA ASP A 64 15.58 5.80 -16.16
C ASP A 64 15.83 7.02 -15.24
N VAL A 65 16.44 6.79 -14.07
CA VAL A 65 16.83 7.82 -13.11
C VAL A 65 18.33 7.81 -12.90
N SER A 66 18.91 9.00 -12.68
CA SER A 66 20.30 9.20 -12.31
C SER A 66 20.42 9.71 -10.88
N GLN A 67 21.52 9.37 -10.19
CA GLN A 67 21.87 10.00 -8.90
C GLN A 67 22.02 11.52 -9.01
N SER A 68 22.34 12.04 -10.20
CA SER A 68 22.42 13.48 -10.46
C SER A 68 21.05 14.14 -10.55
N ASP A 69 19.97 13.38 -10.80
CA ASP A 69 18.62 13.95 -10.99
C ASP A 69 18.15 14.72 -9.76
N LEU A 70 17.22 15.65 -9.98
CA LEU A 70 16.56 16.34 -8.89
C LEU A 70 15.70 15.34 -8.10
N LYS A 71 15.74 15.45 -6.76
CA LYS A 71 14.93 14.63 -5.86
C LYS A 71 13.43 14.71 -6.21
N SER A 72 12.94 15.89 -6.60
CA SER A 72 11.54 16.08 -7.02
C SER A 72 11.18 15.29 -8.28
N ALA A 73 12.10 15.18 -9.25
CA ALA A 73 11.90 14.41 -10.47
C ALA A 73 11.86 12.90 -10.17
N MET A 74 12.78 12.40 -9.35
CA MET A 74 12.75 11.01 -8.88
C MET A 74 11.45 10.70 -8.12
N TRP A 75 11.05 11.62 -7.21
CA TRP A 75 9.81 11.45 -6.46
C TRP A 75 8.59 11.41 -7.36
N ALA A 76 8.51 12.24 -8.41
CA ALA A 76 7.37 12.24 -9.31
C ALA A 76 7.18 10.87 -9.99
N LYS A 77 8.27 10.28 -10.50
CA LYS A 77 8.25 8.93 -11.10
C LYS A 77 7.87 7.86 -10.07
N LEU A 78 8.53 7.89 -8.92
CA LEU A 78 8.30 6.93 -7.85
C LEU A 78 6.88 7.01 -7.28
N LYS A 79 6.35 8.22 -7.11
CA LYS A 79 4.99 8.46 -6.66
C LYS A 79 3.97 7.87 -7.62
N LYS A 80 4.15 8.07 -8.93
CA LYS A 80 3.28 7.46 -9.95
C LYS A 80 3.26 5.94 -9.79
N TYR A 81 4.44 5.32 -9.70
CA TYR A 81 4.55 3.89 -9.47
C TYR A 81 3.85 3.44 -8.18
N VAL A 82 4.05 4.15 -7.06
CA VAL A 82 3.42 3.84 -5.77
C VAL A 82 1.89 3.94 -5.85
N ASP A 83 1.36 4.94 -6.53
CA ASP A 83 -0.09 5.14 -6.67
C ASP A 83 -0.73 4.03 -7.50
N GLU A 84 -0.06 3.58 -8.56
CA GLU A 84 -0.55 2.57 -9.50
C GLU A 84 -0.35 1.12 -9.00
N ASN A 85 0.74 0.83 -8.28
CA ASN A 85 1.17 -0.55 -8.02
C ASN A 85 1.15 -0.98 -6.55
N ILE A 86 1.10 -0.03 -5.60
CA ILE A 86 1.15 -0.35 -4.17
C ILE A 86 -0.24 -0.20 -3.56
N LEU A 87 -0.90 -1.33 -3.30
CA LEU A 87 -2.21 -1.34 -2.68
C LEU A 87 -2.15 -0.92 -1.19
N PRO A 88 -3.22 -0.32 -0.64
CA PRO A 88 -3.38 -0.19 0.79
C PRO A 88 -3.30 -1.57 1.48
N VAL A 89 -2.81 -1.59 2.72
CA VAL A 89 -2.58 -2.82 3.51
C VAL A 89 -3.84 -3.67 3.57
N VAL A 90 -5.00 -3.06 3.81
CA VAL A 90 -6.28 -3.76 3.96
C VAL A 90 -6.76 -4.41 2.66
N VAL A 91 -6.49 -3.79 1.51
CA VAL A 91 -6.81 -4.36 0.19
C VAL A 91 -5.91 -5.57 -0.08
N SER A 92 -4.60 -5.44 0.18
CA SER A 92 -3.65 -6.56 0.08
C SER A 92 -3.98 -7.70 1.06
N MET A 93 -4.59 -7.41 2.21
CA MET A 93 -5.08 -8.44 3.13
C MET A 93 -6.23 -9.25 2.54
N ALA A 94 -7.22 -8.58 1.94
CA ALA A 94 -8.34 -9.24 1.28
C ALA A 94 -7.89 -10.06 0.06
N HIS A 95 -7.09 -9.46 -0.84
CA HIS A 95 -6.58 -10.12 -2.04
C HIS A 95 -5.80 -11.42 -1.74
N ARG A 96 -4.96 -11.43 -0.69
CA ARG A 96 -4.20 -12.63 -0.29
C ARG A 96 -5.09 -13.79 0.16
N ARG A 97 -6.32 -13.50 0.57
CA ARG A 97 -7.33 -14.47 0.98
C ARG A 97 -8.32 -14.79 -0.15
N GLY A 98 -8.07 -14.28 -1.35
CA GLY A 98 -8.95 -14.45 -2.50
C GLY A 98 -10.23 -13.64 -2.41
N HIS A 99 -10.23 -12.53 -1.67
CA HIS A 99 -11.32 -11.57 -1.57
C HIS A 99 -10.99 -10.25 -2.30
N HIS A 100 -11.99 -9.39 -2.49
CA HIS A 100 -11.88 -8.13 -3.24
C HIS A 100 -12.24 -6.90 -2.40
#